data_AF-A0A8D0LAA6-F1
#
_entry.id   AF-A0A8D0LAA6-F1
#
_cell.length_a   1.000
_cell.length_b   1.000
_cell.length_c   1.000
_cell.angle_alpha   90.00
_cell.angle_beta   90.00
_cell.angle_gamma   90.00
#
_symmetry.space_group_name_H-M   'P 1'
#
loop_
_entity.id
_entity.type
_entity.pdbx_description
1 polymer ?
#
loop_
_entity_poly.entity_id
_entity_poly.type
_entity_poly.pdbx_seq_one_letter_code
_entity_poly.pdbx_strand_id
1 'polypeptide(L)'
;CPCIPFSPDYRITGNTVLCYCCGLRSFRELVYQYRQNIPAAELPVTVASRPDCYWGRNCRTQVKAHHAMKFNHICEQTRFKN
;
A
#
# COMPACT_ATOMS: atom_id res chain seq x y z
N CYS A 1 14.25 18.00 -7.68
CA CYS A 1 14.29 16.62 -8.23
C CYS A 1 13.00 16.35 -8.96
N PRO A 2 12.96 16.38 -10.32
CA PRO A 2 11.77 15.98 -11.04
C PRO A 2 11.59 14.48 -10.81
N CYS A 3 10.69 14.11 -9.90
CA CYS A 3 10.35 12.72 -9.64
C CYS A 3 9.49 12.24 -10.82
N ILE A 4 10.14 11.67 -11.83
CA ILE A 4 9.55 11.02 -13.01
C ILE A 4 8.49 9.97 -12.58
N PRO A 5 7.41 9.75 -13.35
CA PRO A 5 6.13 9.32 -12.83
C PRO A 5 6.08 7.82 -12.54
N PHE A 6 5.24 7.48 -11.55
CA PHE A 6 4.49 6.24 -11.21
C PHE A 6 4.92 4.85 -11.73
N SER A 7 6.11 4.68 -12.27
CA SER A 7 6.64 3.40 -12.72
C SER A 7 7.66 2.90 -11.69
N PRO A 8 7.63 1.61 -11.31
CA PRO A 8 8.69 1.04 -10.49
C PRO A 8 10.01 1.19 -11.25
N ASP A 9 10.90 2.02 -10.71
CA ASP A 9 12.26 2.10 -11.20
C ASP A 9 13.00 0.86 -10.71
N TYR A 10 13.00 -0.17 -11.55
CA TYR A 10 13.62 -1.48 -11.30
C TYR A 10 15.14 -1.40 -11.04
N ARG A 11 15.76 -0.22 -11.18
CA ARG A 11 17.18 0.03 -10.92
C ARG A 11 17.48 0.35 -9.45
N ILE A 12 16.47 0.61 -8.62
CA ILE A 12 16.66 0.93 -7.20
C ILE A 12 16.95 -0.36 -6.42
N THR A 13 18.06 -0.36 -5.68
CA THR A 13 18.49 -1.44 -4.78
C THR A 13 18.74 -0.89 -3.39
N GLY A 14 19.02 -1.77 -2.41
CA GLY A 14 19.38 -1.36 -1.04
C GLY A 14 20.63 -0.47 -0.94
N ASN A 15 21.49 -0.47 -1.97
CA ASN A 15 22.73 0.32 -2.01
C ASN A 15 22.61 1.61 -2.84
N THR A 16 21.46 1.86 -3.47
CA THR A 16 21.27 3.06 -4.29
C THR A 16 21.20 4.30 -3.39
N VAL A 17 22.08 5.28 -3.64
CA VAL A 17 22.03 6.59 -2.94
C VAL A 17 20.81 7.37 -3.44
N LEU A 18 19.87 7.66 -2.54
CA LEU A 18 18.61 8.34 -2.84
C LEU A 18 18.48 9.64 -2.05
N CYS A 19 17.85 10.65 -2.64
CA CYS A 19 17.34 11.78 -1.86
C CYS A 19 16.12 11.35 -1.02
N TYR A 20 15.76 12.15 -0.02
CA TYR A 20 14.64 11.86 0.88
C TYR A 20 13.32 11.53 0.14
N CYS A 21 12.93 12.34 -0.84
CA CYS A 21 11.67 12.14 -1.57
C CYS A 21 11.63 10.84 -2.37
N CYS A 22 12.76 10.46 -3.00
CA CYS A 22 12.87 9.21 -3.74
C CYS A 22 12.90 8.01 -2.78
N GLY A 23 13.65 8.11 -1.69
CA GLY A 23 13.70 7.08 -0.64
C GLY A 23 12.32 6.82 -0.04
N LEU A 24 11.59 7.86 0.34
CA LEU A 24 10.25 7.74 0.93
C LEU A 24 9.24 7.08 -0.02
N ARG A 25 9.36 7.34 -1.33
CA ARG A 25 8.52 6.69 -2.35
C ARG A 25 8.77 5.19 -2.41
N SER A 26 10.03 4.78 -2.58
CA SER A 26 10.39 3.35 -2.63
C SER A 26 10.07 2.65 -1.31
N PHE A 27 10.29 3.33 -0.19
CA PHE A 27 9.98 2.82 1.14
C PHE A 27 8.50 2.48 1.30
N ARG A 28 7.58 3.33 0.84
CA ARG A 28 6.13 3.07 0.93
C ARG A 28 5.72 1.80 0.16
N GLU A 29 6.28 1.57 -1.02
CA GLU A 29 6.00 0.35 -1.80
C GLU A 29 6.54 -0.90 -1.10
N LEU A 30 7.77 -0.84 -0.56
CA LEU A 30 8.36 -1.94 0.21
C LEU A 30 7.57 -2.23 1.49
N VAL A 31 7.14 -1.20 2.23
CA VAL A 31 6.33 -1.35 3.44
C VAL A 31 4.96 -1.96 3.12
N TYR A 32 4.36 -1.62 1.97
CA TYR A 32 3.13 -2.27 1.52
C TYR A 32 3.33 -3.77 1.33
N GLN A 33 4.39 -4.17 0.60
CA GLN A 33 4.73 -5.59 0.38
C GLN A 33 5.06 -6.30 1.69
N TYR A 34 5.82 -5.67 2.58
CA TYR A 34 6.10 -6.21 3.90
C TYR A 34 4.80 -6.49 4.67
N ARG A 35 3.89 -5.51 4.72
CA ARG A 35 2.59 -5.65 5.39
C ARG A 35 1.72 -6.74 4.75
N GLN A 36 1.76 -6.88 3.43
CA GLN A 36 1.03 -7.92 2.70
C GLN A 36 1.51 -9.33 3.04
N ASN A 37 2.79 -9.50 3.34
CA ASN A 37 3.38 -10.81 3.66
C ASN A 37 3.25 -11.23 5.13
N ILE A 38 2.65 -10.40 6.00
CA ILE A 38 2.37 -10.81 7.38
C ILE A 38 1.25 -11.86 7.36
N PRO A 39 1.49 -13.08 7.89
CA PRO A 39 0.47 -14.12 7.94
C PRO A 39 -0.78 -13.67 8.69
N ALA A 40 -1.96 -14.01 8.18
CA ALA A 40 -3.23 -13.63 8.82
C ALA A 40 -3.36 -14.17 10.26
N ALA A 41 -2.72 -15.30 10.56
CA ALA A 41 -2.68 -15.90 11.90
C ALA A 41 -1.90 -15.06 12.93
N GLU A 42 -1.01 -14.17 12.48
CA GLU A 42 -0.25 -13.24 13.34
C GLU A 42 -0.98 -11.90 13.54
N LEU A 43 -2.13 -11.71 12.89
CA LEU A 43 -2.93 -10.49 12.99
C LEU A 43 -4.16 -10.72 13.87
N PRO A 44 -4.67 -9.67 14.53
CA PRO A 44 -5.95 -9.76 15.22
C PRO A 44 -7.06 -10.21 14.25
N VAL A 45 -7.90 -11.15 14.69
CA VAL A 45 -9.01 -11.69 13.87
C VAL A 45 -9.90 -10.56 13.33
N THR A 46 -10.15 -9.53 14.14
CA THR A 46 -10.95 -8.34 13.78
C THR A 46 -10.33 -7.47 12.66
N VAL A 47 -9.05 -7.66 12.37
CA VAL A 47 -8.34 -7.00 11.26
C VAL A 47 -8.35 -7.92 10.04
N ALA A 48 -8.05 -9.20 10.22
CA ALA A 48 -7.97 -10.19 9.14
C ALA A 48 -9.35 -10.52 8.52
N SER A 49 -10.44 -10.37 9.28
CA SER A 49 -11.80 -10.68 8.82
C SER A 49 -12.52 -9.52 8.13
N ARG A 50 -11.89 -8.36 7.97
CA ARG A 50 -12.53 -7.20 7.34
C ARG A 50 -12.78 -7.49 5.86
N PRO A 51 -13.93 -7.10 5.30
CA PRO A 51 -14.14 -7.21 3.87
C PRO A 51 -13.19 -6.30 3.10
N ASP A 52 -12.71 -6.76 1.95
CA ASP A 52 -11.89 -5.97 1.05
C ASP A 52 -12.66 -4.77 0.51
N CYS A 53 -12.00 -3.61 0.51
CA CYS A 53 -12.47 -2.46 -0.23
C CYS A 53 -12.38 -2.76 -1.73
N TYR A 54 -13.45 -2.52 -2.50
CA TYR A 54 -13.40 -2.72 -3.96
C TYR A 54 -12.35 -1.85 -4.68
N TRP A 55 -11.94 -0.76 -4.04
CA TRP A 55 -10.90 0.13 -4.53
C TRP A 55 -9.49 -0.26 -4.05
N GLY A 56 -9.39 -1.23 -3.13
CA GLY A 56 -8.14 -1.79 -2.61
C GLY A 56 -7.14 -0.73 -2.18
N ARG A 57 -5.86 -1.00 -2.49
CA ARG A 57 -4.73 -0.07 -2.29
C ARG A 57 -4.90 1.30 -2.95
N ASN A 58 -5.74 1.41 -3.98
CA ASN A 58 -6.01 2.65 -4.71
C ASN A 58 -7.19 3.47 -4.13
N CYS A 59 -7.82 3.03 -3.04
CA CYS A 59 -8.96 3.71 -2.44
C CYS A 59 -8.59 5.11 -1.92
N ARG A 60 -9.21 6.17 -2.45
CA ARG A 60 -8.95 7.54 -1.97
C ARG A 60 -9.60 7.85 -0.62
N THR A 61 -10.65 7.11 -0.25
CA THR A 61 -11.39 7.30 1.01
C THR A 61 -10.71 6.61 2.20
N GLN A 62 -9.67 5.80 1.98
CA GLN A 62 -8.93 5.12 3.06
C GLN A 62 -8.29 6.07 4.07
N VAL A 63 -8.12 7.35 3.73
CA VAL A 63 -7.63 8.37 4.67
C VAL A 63 -8.66 8.77 5.74
N LYS A 64 -9.92 8.29 5.63
CA LYS A 64 -10.99 8.55 6.59
C LYS A 64 -11.08 7.39 7.58
N ALA A 65 -10.88 7.67 8.86
CA ALA A 65 -10.77 6.65 9.93
C ALA A 65 -11.93 5.65 9.95
N HIS A 66 -13.18 6.13 9.86
CA HIS A 66 -14.35 5.25 9.84
C HIS A 66 -14.33 4.28 8.65
N HIS A 67 -13.88 4.72 7.47
CA HIS A 67 -13.77 3.86 6.30
C HIS A 67 -12.62 2.85 6.43
N ALA A 68 -11.44 3.30 6.87
CA ALA A 68 -10.26 2.46 7.09
C ALA A 68 -10.47 1.41 8.19
N MET A 69 -11.30 1.72 9.18
CA MET A 69 -11.67 0.77 10.23
C MET A 69 -12.59 -0.33 9.70
N LYS A 70 -13.48 -0.01 8.76
CA LYS A 70 -14.50 -0.94 8.25
C LYS A 70 -13.99 -1.90 7.17
N PHE A 71 -13.08 -1.46 6.31
CA PHE A 71 -12.63 -2.23 5.14
C PHE A 71 -11.13 -2.54 5.20
N ASN A 72 -10.73 -3.67 4.61
CA ASN A 72 -9.34 -3.96 4.31
C ASN A 72 -8.89 -3.18 3.05
N HIS A 73 -7.67 -2.64 3.08
CA HIS A 73 -7.01 -1.97 1.95
C HIS A 73 -5.68 -2.63 1.56
N ILE A 74 -5.28 -3.70 2.26
CA ILE A 74 -4.19 -4.59 1.86
C ILE A 74 -4.75 -5.64 0.89
N CYS A 75 -5.22 -5.15 -0.26
CA CYS A 75 -5.83 -5.91 -1.34
C CYS A 75 -5.80 -5.10 -2.65
N GLU A 76 -5.99 -5.79 -3.78
CA GLU A 76 -5.99 -5.16 -5.11
C GLU A 76 -7.35 -4.53 -5.46
N GLN A 77 -7.33 -3.56 -6.36
CA GLN A 77 -8.55 -2.93 -6.86
C GLN A 77 -9.34 -3.91 -7.74
N THR A 78 -10.60 -4.15 -7.40
CA THR A 78 -11.50 -5.08 -8.11
C THR A 78 -12.63 -4.37 -8.85
N ARG A 79 -12.89 -3.09 -8.55
CA ARG A 79 -13.88 -2.26 -9.26
C ARG A 79 -13.22 -1.08 -9.96
N PHE A 80 -13.59 -0.85 -11.22
CA PHE A 80 -13.03 0.22 -12.07
C PHE A 80 -14.08 1.21 -12.59
N LYS A 81 -15.31 1.15 -12.07
CA LYS A 81 -16.40 2.07 -12.45
C LYS A 81 -16.27 3.37 -11.67
N ASN A 82 -16.19 4.51 -12.36
CA ASN A 82 -16.25 5.85 -11.77
C ASN A 82 -17.39 6.00 -10.74
#